data_AF-A0A8G0ZXX3-F1
#
_entry.id   AF-A0A8G0ZXX3-F1
#
_cell.length_a   1.000
_cell.length_b   1.000
_cell.length_c   1.000
_cell.angle_alpha   90.00
_cell.angle_beta   90.00
_cell.angle_gamma   90.00
#
_symmetry.space_group_name_H-M   'P 1'
#
loop_
_entity.id
_entity.type
_entity.pdbx_description
1 polymer ?
#
loop_
_entity_poly.entity_id
_entity_poly.type
_entity_poly.pdbx_seq_one_letter_code
_entity_poly.pdbx_strand_id
1 'polypeptide(L)'
;MSRHLRSAPGGLALVGRVRLVLTATVLWLAPGAVGAALFALADPGAGEGGYRLWQIASALGVSPLFSWAGWLMALPLTALALHVGWFGWLPAALIGAFAGWLIGLYAAADYAGAFGMVMLLALRAILGATAPAAFDPGS
;
A
#
# COMPACT_ATOMS: atom_id res chain seq x y z
N MET A 1 -14.05 -16.48 -11.09
CA MET A 1 -14.56 -15.13 -10.72
C MET A 1 -14.48 -14.82 -9.21
N SER A 2 -14.47 -15.82 -8.32
CA SER A 2 -14.48 -15.61 -6.84
C SER A 2 -13.25 -14.88 -6.28
N ARG A 3 -12.03 -15.16 -6.77
CA ARG A 3 -10.77 -14.59 -6.24
C ARG A 3 -10.59 -13.08 -6.42
N HIS A 4 -11.33 -12.45 -7.36
CA HIS A 4 -11.26 -11.00 -7.55
C HIS A 4 -12.00 -10.23 -6.45
N LEU A 5 -13.01 -10.85 -5.85
CA LEU A 5 -13.89 -10.20 -4.86
C LEU A 5 -13.70 -10.78 -3.45
N ARG A 6 -13.30 -12.04 -3.33
CA ARG A 6 -13.33 -12.75 -2.05
C ARG A 6 -11.96 -13.23 -1.61
N SER A 7 -11.79 -13.23 -0.30
CA SER A 7 -10.79 -13.96 0.47
C SER A 7 -11.49 -15.06 1.26
N ALA A 8 -10.76 -15.94 1.95
CA ALA A 8 -11.35 -16.93 2.84
C ALA A 8 -12.10 -16.23 4.00
N PRO A 9 -13.28 -16.73 4.42
CA PRO A 9 -13.93 -16.26 5.64
C PRO A 9 -12.99 -16.40 6.84
N GLY A 10 -12.92 -15.39 7.71
CA GLY A 10 -11.96 -15.39 8.81
C GLY A 10 -10.50 -15.22 8.36
N GLY A 11 -10.25 -14.73 7.14
CA GLY A 11 -8.92 -14.53 6.56
C GLY A 11 -7.96 -13.73 7.45
N LEU A 12 -8.46 -12.84 8.31
CA LEU A 12 -7.64 -12.13 9.30
C LEU A 12 -6.95 -13.09 10.29
N ALA A 13 -7.61 -14.17 10.71
CA ALA A 13 -7.02 -15.17 11.59
C ALA A 13 -5.94 -15.99 10.88
N LEU A 14 -6.13 -16.26 9.59
CA LEU A 14 -5.18 -16.99 8.74
C LEU A 14 -3.94 -16.15 8.40
N VAL A 15 -4.11 -14.85 8.16
CA VAL A 15 -3.01 -13.91 7.96
C VAL A 15 -2.28 -13.65 9.28
N GLY A 16 -3.03 -13.44 10.36
CA GLY A 16 -2.53 -12.99 11.65
C GLY A 16 -2.29 -11.48 11.71
N ARG A 17 -2.65 -10.86 12.84
CA ARG A 17 -2.52 -9.39 13.04
C ARG A 17 -1.08 -8.91 12.92
N VAL A 18 -0.13 -9.67 13.46
CA VAL A 18 1.30 -9.33 13.42
C VAL A 18 1.80 -9.24 11.98
N ARG A 19 1.46 -10.23 11.14
CA ARG A 19 1.86 -10.24 9.73
C ARG A 19 1.26 -9.07 8.97
N LEU A 20 -0.03 -8.82 9.16
CA LEU A 20 -0.71 -7.69 8.53
C LEU A 20 0.00 -6.36 8.84
N VAL A 21 0.31 -6.12 10.12
CA VAL A 21 1.01 -4.90 10.55
C VAL A 21 2.43 -4.87 9.98
N LEU A 22 3.20 -5.95 10.07
CA LEU A 22 4.57 -5.98 9.53
C LEU A 22 4.60 -5.72 8.02
N THR A 23 3.73 -6.36 7.24
CA THR A 23 3.66 -6.13 5.79
C THR A 23 3.26 -4.70 5.47
N ALA A 24 2.31 -4.13 6.21
CA ALA A 24 1.93 -2.73 6.07
C ALA A 24 3.08 -1.78 6.43
N THR A 25 3.82 -2.05 7.50
CA THR A 25 5.00 -1.26 7.89
C THR A 25 6.09 -1.32 6.83
N VAL A 26 6.37 -2.50 6.26
CA VAL A 26 7.35 -2.64 5.17
C VAL A 26 6.92 -1.82 3.95
N LEU A 27 5.65 -1.91 3.55
CA LEU A 27 5.13 -1.14 2.42
C LEU A 27 5.10 0.37 2.70
N TRP A 28 4.82 0.76 3.93
CA TRP A 28 4.86 2.15 4.37
C TRP A 28 6.27 2.75 4.28
N LEU A 29 7.30 1.97 4.63
CA LEU A 29 8.70 2.38 4.56
C LEU A 29 9.31 2.24 3.16
N ALA A 30 8.73 1.42 2.29
CA ALA A 30 9.29 1.11 0.97
C ALA A 30 9.55 2.36 0.10
N PRO A 31 8.64 3.35 -0.01
CA PRO A 31 8.95 4.60 -0.71
C PRO A 31 10.19 5.31 -0.17
N GLY A 32 10.36 5.34 1.15
CA GLY A 32 11.53 5.96 1.79
C GLY A 32 12.84 5.27 1.42
N ALA A 33 12.84 3.94 1.40
CA ALA A 33 14.01 3.17 0.97
C ALA A 33 14.36 3.40 -0.51
N VAL A 34 13.35 3.46 -1.38
CA VAL A 34 13.54 3.80 -2.81
C VAL A 34 14.06 5.23 -2.95
N GLY A 35 13.51 6.19 -2.21
CA GLY A 35 13.97 7.58 -2.19
C GLY A 35 15.43 7.70 -1.79
N ALA A 36 15.85 7.00 -0.72
CA ALA A 36 17.25 6.96 -0.29
C ALA A 36 18.19 6.38 -1.35
N ALA A 37 17.78 5.31 -2.02
CA ALA A 37 18.55 4.73 -3.12
C ALA A 37 18.67 5.69 -4.31
N LEU A 38 17.60 6.40 -4.67
CA LEU A 38 17.64 7.39 -5.74
C LEU A 38 18.47 8.62 -5.36
N PHE A 39 18.48 9.02 -4.08
CA PHE A 39 19.35 10.10 -3.60
C PHE A 39 20.83 9.78 -3.78
N ALA A 40 21.23 8.53 -3.53
CA ALA A 40 22.61 8.10 -3.76
C ALA A 40 23.03 8.17 -5.24
N LEU A 41 22.06 8.18 -6.16
CA LEU A 41 22.26 8.29 -7.61
C LEU A 41 22.01 9.70 -8.14
N ALA A 42 21.42 10.59 -7.34
CA ALA A 42 21.01 11.91 -7.76
C ALA A 42 22.19 12.89 -7.68
N ASP A 43 22.62 13.38 -8.84
CA ASP A 43 23.52 14.53 -8.94
C ASP A 43 22.72 15.74 -9.44
N PRO A 44 22.30 16.68 -8.56
CA PRO A 44 21.57 17.87 -8.98
C PRO A 44 22.41 18.79 -9.89
N GLY A 45 23.74 18.61 -9.94
CA GLY A 45 24.64 19.32 -10.84
C GLY A 45 24.68 18.74 -12.26
N ALA A 46 24.14 17.54 -12.49
CA ALA A 46 24.12 16.86 -13.80
C ALA A 46 23.05 17.41 -14.78
N GLY A 47 22.58 18.64 -14.54
CA GLY A 47 21.54 19.29 -15.34
C GLY A 47 20.11 18.85 -14.96
N GLU A 48 19.16 19.09 -15.86
CA GLU A 48 17.73 18.93 -15.59
C GLU A 48 17.35 17.50 -15.16
N GLY A 49 17.96 16.48 -15.77
CA GLY A 49 17.72 15.09 -15.41
C GLY A 49 18.13 14.77 -13.98
N GLY A 50 19.30 15.25 -13.56
CA GLY A 50 19.80 15.10 -12.20
C GLY A 50 18.94 15.83 -11.17
N TYR A 51 18.49 17.04 -11.50
CA TYR A 51 17.57 17.80 -10.65
C TYR A 51 16.19 17.12 -10.51
N ARG A 52 15.62 16.58 -11.59
CA ARG A 52 14.36 15.81 -11.53
C ARG A 52 14.50 14.55 -10.70
N LEU A 53 15.61 13.82 -10.84
CA LEU A 53 15.88 12.63 -10.04
C LEU A 53 15.97 12.98 -8.54
N TRP A 54 16.65 14.08 -8.20
CA TRP A 54 16.72 14.60 -6.85
C TRP A 54 15.35 14.97 -6.27
N GLN A 55 14.46 15.59 -7.06
CA GLN A 55 13.09 15.89 -6.63
C GLN A 55 12.28 14.62 -6.34
N ILE A 56 12.36 13.61 -7.23
CA ILE A 56 11.67 12.33 -7.05
C ILE A 56 12.21 11.61 -5.80
N ALA A 57 13.53 11.57 -5.65
CA ALA A 57 14.20 10.99 -4.48
C ALA A 57 13.73 11.66 -3.19
N SER A 58 13.65 12.99 -3.18
CA SER A 58 13.16 13.79 -2.05
C SER A 58 11.72 13.44 -1.71
N ALA A 59 10.83 13.46 -2.71
CA ALA A 59 9.41 13.17 -2.53
C ALA A 59 9.18 11.75 -1.97
N LEU A 60 9.91 10.76 -2.49
CA LEU A 60 9.84 9.38 -2.01
C LEU A 60 10.46 9.22 -0.62
N GLY A 61 11.58 9.90 -0.34
CA GLY A 61 12.25 9.87 0.96
C GLY A 61 11.36 10.36 2.10
N VAL A 62 10.55 11.40 1.87
CA VAL A 62 9.62 11.94 2.88
C VAL A 62 8.23 11.30 2.84
N SER A 63 7.90 10.51 1.82
CA SER A 63 6.59 9.88 1.64
C SER A 63 6.07 9.11 2.87
N PRO A 64 6.89 8.37 3.64
CA PRO A 64 6.41 7.72 4.87
C PRO A 64 5.86 8.72 5.91
N LEU A 65 6.44 9.91 6.03
CA LEU A 65 6.02 10.95 6.97
C LEU A 65 4.62 11.50 6.67
N PHE A 66 4.15 11.38 5.43
CA PHE A 66 2.85 11.91 4.99
C PHE A 66 1.81 10.82 4.75
N SER A 67 2.22 9.58 4.49
CA SER A 67 1.31 8.47 4.15
C SER A 67 0.77 7.69 5.36
N TRP A 68 1.28 7.92 6.58
CA TRP A 68 0.82 7.23 7.80
C TRP A 68 -0.69 7.39 8.03
N ALA A 69 -1.25 8.58 7.75
CA ALA A 69 -2.68 8.84 7.90
C ALA A 69 -3.52 7.98 6.94
N GLY A 70 -3.03 7.74 5.72
CA GLY A 70 -3.68 6.84 4.76
C GLY A 70 -3.67 5.39 5.24
N TRP A 71 -2.57 4.94 5.86
CA TRP A 71 -2.49 3.61 6.46
C TRP A 71 -3.41 3.45 7.68
N LEU A 72 -3.53 4.47 8.55
CA LEU A 72 -4.46 4.45 9.67
C LEU A 72 -5.92 4.31 9.22
N MET A 73 -6.27 4.88 8.07
CA MET A 73 -7.61 4.73 7.48
C MET A 73 -7.78 3.36 6.79
N ALA A 74 -6.77 2.90 6.05
CA ALA A 74 -6.87 1.68 5.25
C ALA A 74 -6.79 0.39 6.08
N LEU A 75 -6.00 0.35 7.16
CA LEU A 75 -5.76 -0.87 7.95
C LEU A 75 -7.02 -1.41 8.64
N PRO A 76 -7.85 -0.61 9.32
CA PRO A 76 -9.09 -1.11 9.92
C PRO A 76 -10.05 -1.68 8.87
N LEU A 77 -10.19 -1.00 7.73
CA LEU A 77 -11.02 -1.47 6.61
C LEU A 77 -10.49 -2.77 6.03
N THR A 78 -9.18 -2.88 5.88
CA THR A 78 -8.50 -4.10 5.40
C THR A 78 -8.70 -5.26 6.38
N ALA A 79 -8.54 -5.02 7.68
CA ALA A 79 -8.75 -6.04 8.71
C ALA A 79 -10.21 -6.53 8.73
N LEU A 80 -11.17 -5.62 8.60
CA LEU A 80 -12.59 -5.95 8.49
C LEU A 80 -12.87 -6.75 7.21
N ALA A 81 -12.37 -6.30 6.05
CA ALA A 81 -12.53 -6.99 4.78
C ALA A 81 -11.94 -8.40 4.81
N LEU A 82 -10.76 -8.57 5.41
CA LEU A 82 -10.13 -9.87 5.63
C LEU A 82 -10.97 -10.76 6.56
N HIS A 83 -11.55 -10.19 7.62
CA HIS A 83 -12.37 -10.94 8.56
C HIS A 83 -13.64 -11.50 7.90
N VAL A 84 -14.33 -10.69 7.10
CA VAL A 84 -15.58 -11.08 6.42
C VAL A 84 -15.36 -11.86 5.11
N GLY A 85 -14.12 -12.09 4.69
CA GLY A 85 -13.82 -12.80 3.44
C GLY A 85 -14.00 -11.96 2.17
N TRP A 86 -13.94 -10.63 2.28
CA TRP A 86 -14.12 -9.69 1.16
C TRP A 86 -12.83 -8.92 0.82
N PHE A 87 -11.66 -9.53 0.99
CA PHE A 87 -10.38 -8.89 0.63
C PHE A 87 -9.74 -9.51 -0.63
N GLY A 88 -10.50 -9.54 -1.73
CA GLY A 88 -9.99 -9.88 -3.06
C GLY A 88 -9.19 -8.73 -3.70
N TRP A 89 -8.81 -8.88 -4.98
CA TRP A 89 -8.11 -7.84 -5.74
C TRP A 89 -8.90 -6.52 -5.87
N LEU A 90 -10.19 -6.60 -6.21
CA LEU A 90 -11.02 -5.41 -6.41
C LEU A 90 -11.30 -4.68 -5.09
N PRO A 91 -11.72 -5.37 -3.99
CA PRO A 91 -11.86 -4.71 -2.70
C PRO A 91 -10.55 -4.07 -2.20
N ALA A 92 -9.40 -4.73 -2.40
CA ALA A 92 -8.11 -4.14 -2.05
C ALA A 92 -7.85 -2.82 -2.82
N ALA A 93 -8.10 -2.82 -4.14
CA ALA A 93 -7.98 -1.63 -4.96
C ALA A 93 -8.92 -0.51 -4.49
N LEU A 94 -10.18 -0.83 -4.17
CA LEU A 94 -11.18 0.14 -3.74
C LEU A 94 -10.87 0.73 -2.37
N ILE A 95 -10.49 -0.10 -1.39
CA ILE A 95 -10.09 0.35 -0.05
C ILE A 95 -8.88 1.28 -0.15
N GLY A 96 -7.88 0.89 -0.94
CA GLY A 96 -6.69 1.70 -1.17
C GLY A 96 -7.02 3.04 -1.84
N ALA A 97 -7.80 3.01 -2.93
CA ALA A 97 -8.20 4.21 -3.65
C ALA A 97 -9.00 5.16 -2.76
N PHE A 98 -9.94 4.63 -1.98
CA PHE A 98 -10.78 5.41 -1.08
C PHE A 98 -9.97 6.06 0.04
N ALA A 99 -9.11 5.28 0.73
CA ALA A 99 -8.25 5.83 1.78
C ALA A 99 -7.28 6.88 1.23
N GLY A 100 -6.68 6.62 0.06
CA GLY A 100 -5.81 7.56 -0.63
C GLY A 100 -6.54 8.85 -1.05
N TRP A 101 -7.73 8.73 -1.61
CA TRP A 101 -8.55 9.88 -2.01
C TRP A 101 -8.95 10.74 -0.82
N LEU A 102 -9.41 10.12 0.28
CA LEU A 102 -9.76 10.85 1.50
C LEU A 102 -8.59 11.69 2.03
N ILE A 103 -7.38 11.13 2.07
CA ILE A 103 -6.20 11.89 2.48
C ILE A 103 -5.80 12.93 1.44
N GLY A 104 -5.95 12.61 0.14
CA GLY A 104 -5.69 13.52 -0.97
C GLY A 104 -6.52 14.81 -0.90
N LEU A 105 -7.76 14.73 -0.42
CA LEU A 105 -8.62 15.91 -0.19
C LEU A 105 -8.00 16.90 0.81
N TYR A 106 -7.32 16.39 1.85
CA TYR A 106 -6.65 17.23 2.85
C TYR A 106 -5.27 17.70 2.39
N ALA A 107 -4.57 16.89 1.60
CA ALA A 107 -3.21 17.14 1.14
C ALA A 107 -3.14 17.91 -0.20
N ALA A 108 -4.29 18.22 -0.82
CA ALA A 108 -4.39 18.79 -2.17
C ALA A 108 -3.57 17.98 -3.21
N ALA A 109 -3.65 16.65 -3.13
CA ALA A 109 -2.83 15.74 -3.94
C ALA A 109 -3.70 14.80 -4.78
N ASP A 110 -3.81 15.11 -6.08
CA ASP A 110 -4.69 14.40 -7.03
C ASP A 110 -4.31 12.91 -7.24
N TYR A 111 -3.04 12.57 -7.03
CA TYR A 111 -2.50 11.22 -7.20
C TYR A 111 -2.63 10.33 -5.94
N ALA A 112 -3.09 10.87 -4.81
CA ALA A 112 -3.13 10.14 -3.55
C ALA A 112 -4.04 8.89 -3.62
N GLY A 113 -5.15 8.96 -4.36
CA GLY A 113 -6.02 7.81 -4.61
C GLY A 113 -5.31 6.68 -5.37
N ALA A 114 -4.63 6.99 -6.47
CA ALA A 114 -3.87 5.99 -7.23
C ALA A 114 -2.74 5.38 -6.39
N PHE A 115 -2.04 6.19 -5.60
CA PHE A 115 -1.01 5.72 -4.69
C PHE A 115 -1.58 4.73 -3.65
N GLY A 116 -2.70 5.09 -3.00
CA GLY A 116 -3.38 4.20 -2.05
C GLY A 116 -3.82 2.89 -2.68
N MET A 117 -4.38 2.93 -3.91
CA MET A 117 -4.74 1.73 -4.67
C MET A 117 -3.55 0.79 -4.85
N VAL A 118 -2.42 1.31 -5.31
CA VAL A 118 -1.19 0.53 -5.54
C VAL A 118 -0.68 -0.08 -4.24
N MET A 119 -0.67 0.68 -3.14
CA MET A 119 -0.21 0.19 -1.84
C MET A 119 -1.05 -0.98 -1.32
N LEU A 120 -2.39 -0.91 -1.44
CA LEU A 120 -3.26 -1.98 -0.96
C LEU A 120 -3.27 -3.19 -1.90
N LEU A 121 -3.07 -3.00 -3.21
CA LEU A 121 -2.82 -4.10 -4.14
C LEU A 121 -1.50 -4.82 -3.82
N ALA A 122 -0.45 -4.07 -3.50
CA ALA A 122 0.83 -4.64 -3.07
C ALA A 122 0.69 -5.41 -1.75
N LEU A 123 -0.04 -4.84 -0.77
CA LEU A 123 -0.36 -5.52 0.48
C LEU A 123 -1.07 -6.84 0.21
N ARG A 124 -2.13 -6.82 -0.60
CA ARG A 124 -2.86 -8.03 -0.99
C ARG A 124 -1.89 -9.03 -1.62
N ALA A 125 -1.08 -8.63 -2.60
CA ALA A 125 -0.16 -9.53 -3.28
C ALA A 125 0.81 -10.22 -2.31
N ILE A 126 1.42 -9.47 -1.39
CA ILE A 126 2.36 -10.00 -0.40
C ILE A 126 1.65 -10.93 0.58
N LEU A 127 0.46 -10.56 1.07
CA LEU A 127 -0.33 -11.42 1.95
C LEU A 127 -0.78 -12.70 1.22
N GLY A 128 -1.12 -12.62 -0.06
CA GLY A 128 -1.45 -13.78 -0.89
C GLY A 128 -0.28 -14.74 -1.07
N ALA A 129 0.94 -14.21 -1.20
CA ALA A 129 2.15 -15.02 -1.30
C ALA A 129 2.55 -15.65 0.04
N THR A 130 2.39 -14.92 1.15
CA THR A 130 2.84 -15.36 2.49
C THR A 130 1.78 -16.11 3.30
N ALA A 131 0.50 -15.90 2.99
CA ALA A 131 -0.67 -16.50 3.65
C ALA A 131 -1.69 -17.01 2.61
N PRO A 132 -1.31 -17.92 1.69
CA PRO A 132 -2.17 -18.32 0.57
C PRO A 132 -3.52 -18.89 1.01
N ALA A 133 -3.57 -19.61 2.13
CA ALA A 133 -4.81 -20.13 2.71
C ALA A 133 -5.87 -19.05 3.00
N ALA A 134 -5.46 -17.80 3.25
CA ALA A 134 -6.37 -16.69 3.45
C ALA A 134 -7.04 -16.21 2.14
N PHE A 135 -6.53 -16.61 0.97
CA PHE A 135 -6.97 -16.11 -0.34
C PHE A 135 -7.37 -17.23 -1.32
N ASP A 136 -7.35 -18.48 -0.85
CA ASP A 136 -7.96 -19.62 -1.52
C ASP A 136 -9.32 -19.91 -0.86
N PRO A 137 -10.43 -19.35 -1.39
CA PRO A 137 -11.77 -19.52 -0.80
C PRO A 137 -12.36 -20.93 -0.95
N GLY A 138 -11.52 -21.97 -1.08
CA GLY A 138 -11.90 -23.35 -1.38
C GLY A 138 -11.65 -23.72 -2.83
N SER A 139 -10.89 -24.80 -3.02
CA SER A 139 -11.06 -25.78 -4.10
C SER A 139 -12.37 -26.54 -3.92
#